data_AF-A0A9E5IYX0-F1
#
_entry.id   AF-A0A9E5IYX0-F1
#
_cell.length_a   1.000
_cell.length_b   1.000
_cell.length_c   1.000
_cell.angle_alpha   90.00
_cell.angle_beta   90.00
_cell.angle_gamma   90.00
#
_symmetry.space_group_name_H-M   'P 1'
#
loop_
_entity.id
_entity.type
_entity.pdbx_description
1 polymer ?
#
loop_
_entity_poly.entity_id
_entity_poly.type
_entity_poly.pdbx_seq_one_letter_code
_entity_poly.pdbx_strand_id
1 'polypeptide(L)' 'MIQSFGDRETEFLFREERSRRYGPLSRVALRKLIQLNQAVILRDLAVPPGNRLE' A
#
# COMPACT_ATOMS: atom_id res chain seq x y z
N MET A 1 -7.91 6.96 -1.75
CA MET A 1 -8.76 5.90 -1.15
C MET A 1 -8.80 4.68 -2.06
N ILE A 2 -8.45 3.51 -1.55
CA ILE A 2 -8.45 2.26 -2.32
C ILE A 2 -9.88 1.76 -2.46
N GLN A 3 -10.33 1.49 -3.69
CA GLN A 3 -11.68 1.04 -3.99
C GLN A 3 -11.77 -0.47 -4.22
N SER A 4 -10.68 -1.08 -4.68
CA SER A 4 -10.62 -2.51 -4.98
C SER A 4 -9.18 -3.01 -4.96
N PHE A 5 -9.03 -4.34 -4.90
CA PHE A 5 -7.75 -5.03 -4.93
C PHE A 5 -7.76 -6.07 -6.04
N GLY A 6 -6.69 -6.12 -6.83
CA GLY A 6 -6.50 -7.16 -7.85
C GLY A 6 -5.96 -8.48 -7.28
N ASP A 7 -5.48 -8.47 -6.03
CA ASP A 7 -4.86 -9.61 -5.37
C ASP A 7 -5.40 -9.75 -3.94
N ARG A 8 -5.89 -10.96 -3.61
CA ARG A 8 -6.54 -11.24 -2.31
C ARG A 8 -5.57 -11.12 -1.14
N GLU A 9 -4.30 -11.45 -1.34
CA GLU A 9 -3.29 -11.32 -0.28
C GLU A 9 -2.98 -9.85 0.02
N THR A 10 -3.00 -8.99 -0.99
CA THR A 10 -2.85 -7.54 -0.83
C THR A 10 -4.02 -6.96 -0.03
N GLU A 11 -5.26 -7.39 -0.34
CA GLU A 11 -6.44 -6.99 0.43
C GLU A 11 -6.35 -7.47 1.87
N PHE A 12 -5.98 -8.73 2.08
CA PHE A 12 -5.83 -9.31 3.41
C PHE A 12 -4.77 -8.56 4.22
N LEU A 13 -3.61 -8.26 3.62
CA LEU A 13 -2.59 -7.45 4.26
C LEU A 13 -3.12 -6.06 4.65
N PHE A 14 -3.91 -5.41 3.81
CA PHE A 14 -4.47 -4.08 4.09
C PHE A 14 -5.49 -4.10 5.23
N ARG A 15 -6.33 -5.14 5.31
CA ARG A 15 -7.42 -5.24 6.29
C ARG A 15 -6.96 -5.80 7.65
N GLU A 16 -6.08 -6.79 7.62
CA GLU A 16 -5.70 -7.59 8.80
C GLU A 16 -4.27 -7.30 9.28
N GLU A 17 -3.57 -6.37 8.60
CA GLU A 17 -2.18 -5.96 8.87
C GLU A 17 -1.14 -7.10 8.90
N ARG A 18 -1.52 -8.27 8.39
CA ARG A 18 -0.69 -9.48 8.39
C ARG A 18 -0.91 -10.25 7.10
N SER A 19 0.17 -10.70 6.48
CA SER A 19 0.11 -11.71 5.42
C SER A 19 1.37 -12.56 5.48
N ARG A 20 1.19 -13.87 5.35
CA ARG A 20 2.32 -14.83 5.35
C ARG A 20 3.10 -14.75 4.04
N ARG A 21 2.46 -14.29 2.95
CA ARG A 21 3.07 -14.21 1.62
C ARG A 21 4.15 -13.13 1.53
N TYR A 22 3.94 -11.98 2.17
CA TYR A 22 4.91 -10.88 2.10
C TYR A 22 6.03 -11.00 3.16
N GLY A 23 5.86 -11.84 4.18
CA GLY A 23 6.90 -12.11 5.17
C GLY A 23 7.52 -10.83 5.74
N PRO A 24 8.86 -10.63 5.68
CA PRO A 24 9.51 -9.41 6.14
C PRO A 24 9.05 -8.12 5.45
N LEU A 25 8.54 -8.20 4.22
CA LEU A 25 8.09 -7.05 3.44
C LEU A 25 6.71 -6.54 3.87
N SER A 26 5.95 -7.31 4.66
CA SER A 26 4.58 -6.98 5.06
C SER A 26 4.46 -5.56 5.63
N ARG A 27 5.41 -5.14 6.46
CA ARG A 27 5.43 -3.78 7.04
C ARG A 27 5.60 -2.68 5.99
N VAL A 28 6.48 -2.90 5.01
CA VAL A 28 6.76 -1.93 3.96
C VAL A 28 5.58 -1.87 2.98
N ALA A 29 5.05 -3.03 2.61
CA ALA A 29 3.89 -3.15 1.74
C ALA A 29 2.65 -2.48 2.37
N LEU A 30 2.36 -2.76 3.65
CA LEU A 30 1.26 -2.11 4.37
C LEU A 30 1.42 -0.58 4.41
N ARG A 31 2.63 -0.09 4.66
CA ARG A 31 2.91 1.36 4.65
C ARG A 31 2.61 2.00 3.29
N LYS A 32 2.94 1.31 2.19
CA LYS A 32 2.63 1.78 0.83
C LYS A 32 1.12 1.78 0.56
N LEU A 33 0.41 0.74 0.98
CA LEU A 33 -1.05 0.66 0.84
C LEU A 33 -1.75 1.77 1.63
N ILE A 34 -1.28 2.07 2.85
CA ILE A 34 -1.79 3.20 3.64
C ILE A 34 -1.56 4.54 2.91
N GLN A 35 -0.38 4.77 2.34
CA GLN A 35 -0.12 5.99 1.54
C GLN A 35 -1.06 6.11 0.34
N LEU A 36 -1.24 5.03 -0.43
CA LEU A 36 -2.19 4.99 -1.55
C LEU A 36 -3.63 5.26 -1.10
N ASN A 37 -4.01 4.73 0.06
CA ASN A 37 -5.35 4.94 0.58
C ASN A 37 -5.59 6.39 1.02
N GLN A 38 -4.58 7.05 1.60
CA GLN A 38 -4.69 8.43 2.11
C GLN A 38 -4.46 9.51 1.06
N ALA A 39 -3.83 9.19 -0.08
CA ALA A 39 -3.62 10.15 -1.16
C ALA A 39 -4.97 10.67 -1.70
N VAL A 40 -5.06 12.00 -1.81
CA VAL A 40 -6.19 12.73 -2.40
C VAL A 40 -5.90 13.02 -3.87
N ILE A 41 -4.64 13.36 -4.19
CA ILE A 41 -4.14 13.59 -5.54
C ILE A 41 -2.86 12.78 -5.78
N LEU A 42 -2.54 12.53 -7.06
CA LEU A 42 -1.33 11.78 -7.44
C LEU A 42 -0.04 12.39 -6.86
N ARG A 43 0.01 13.72 -6.74
CA ARG A 43 1.18 14.43 -6.21
C ARG A 43 1.44 14.13 -4.73
N ASP A 44 0.43 13.72 -3.97
CA ASP A 44 0.60 13.36 -2.55
C ASP A 44 1.55 12.17 -2.41
N LEU A 45 1.59 11.30 -3.42
CA LEU A 45 2.48 10.16 -3.46
C LEU A 45 3.94 10.54 -3.79
N ALA A 46 4.25 11.81 -4.08
CA ALA A 46 5.64 12.25 -4.21
C ALA A 46 6.36 12.33 -2.85
N VAL A 47 5.61 12.39 -1.74
CA VAL A 47 6.13 12.48 -0.38
C VAL A 47 5.51 11.36 0.47
N PRO A 48 6.31 10.50 1.12
CA PRO A 48 7.77 10.45 1.13
C PRO A 48 8.38 9.97 -0.21
N PRO A 49 9.62 10.36 -0.51
CA PRO A 49 10.28 9.99 -1.77
C PRO A 49 10.43 8.47 -1.91
N GLY A 50 10.51 8.00 -3.16
CA GLY A 50 10.71 6.59 -3.47
C GLY A 50 9.45 5.84 -3.95
N ASN A 51 8.38 6.56 -4.28
CA ASN A 51 7.28 6.00 -5.08
C ASN A 51 7.58 5.98 -6.59
N ARG A 52 8.66 6.66 -7.03
CA ARG A 52 9.12 6.70 -8.44
C ARG A 52 7.96 6.94 -9.42
N LEU A 53 7.11 7.92 -9.12
CA LEU A 53 6.10 8.38 -10.05
C LEU A 53 6.85 9.11 -11.17
N GLU A 54 6.89 8.50 -12.35
CA GLU A 54 7.43 9.07 -13.59
C GLU A 54 6.46 10.03 -14.28
#